data_AF-A0A7L1SQ94-F1
#
_entry.id   AF-A0A7L1SQ94-F1
#
_cell.length_a   1.000
_cell.length_b   1.000
_cell.length_c   1.000
_cell.angle_alpha   90.00
_cell.angle_beta   90.00
_cell.angle_gamma   90.00
#
_symmetry.space_group_name_H-M   'P 1'
#
loop_
_entity.id
_entity.type
_entity.pdbx_description
1 polymer ?
#
loop_
_entity_poly.entity_id
_entity_poly.type
_entity_poly.pdbx_seq_one_letter_code
_entity_poly.pdbx_strand_id
1 'polypeptide(L)' 'LGNLSQIQQEVISFDGNRTDKNYMRLEELLTKQLLALDAVDPQGDERCKAARKQAVKLAQNILYYLDMKTD' A
#
# COMPACT_ATOMS: atom_id res chain seq x y z
N LEU A 1 -9.63 1.96 -8.03
CA LEU A 1 -8.56 2.11 -7.03
C LEU A 1 -8.67 0.92 -6.11
N GLY A 2 -7.68 0.01 -6.11
CA GLY A 2 -7.70 -1.16 -5.23
C GLY A 2 -7.73 -0.68 -3.79
N ASN A 3 -8.69 -1.17 -3.00
CA ASN A 3 -8.77 -0.80 -1.59
C ASN A 3 -7.51 -1.34 -0.90
N LEU A 4 -6.80 -0.51 -0.12
CA LEU A 4 -5.58 -0.96 0.61
C LEU A 4 -5.85 -2.22 1.44
N SER A 5 -7.08 -2.39 1.94
CA SER A 5 -7.52 -3.60 2.62
C SER A 5 -7.49 -4.86 1.75
N GLN A 6 -7.82 -4.77 0.46
CA GLN A 6 -7.72 -5.91 -0.46
C GLN A 6 -6.26 -6.28 -0.68
N ILE A 7 -5.41 -5.29 -0.95
CA ILE A 7 -3.97 -5.53 -1.17
C ILE A 7 -3.34 -6.11 0.10
N GLN A 8 -3.73 -5.62 1.28
CA GLN A 8 -3.30 -6.18 2.56
C GLN A 8 -3.67 -7.66 2.71
N GLN A 9 -4.92 -8.05 2.38
CA GLN A 9 -5.33 -9.44 2.45
C GLN A 9 -4.52 -10.31 1.50
N GLU A 10 -4.28 -9.84 0.27
CA GLU A 10 -3.45 -10.55 -0.69
C GLU A 10 -2.01 -10.72 -0.18
N VAL A 11 -1.41 -9.68 0.40
CA VAL A 11 -0.07 -9.72 1.00
C VAL A 11 0.00 -10.68 2.20
N ILE A 12 -1.05 -10.76 3.03
CA ILE A 12 -1.11 -11.72 4.14
C ILE A 12 -1.11 -13.15 3.60
N SER A 13 -1.91 -13.42 2.58
CA SER A 13 -2.00 -14.73 1.92
C SER A 13 -0.86 -15.03 0.94
N PHE A 14 -0.02 -14.05 0.62
CA PHE A 14 1.07 -14.20 -0.33
C PHE A 14 2.19 -15.08 0.25
N ASP A 15 2.48 -16.23 -0.34
CA ASP A 15 3.50 -17.18 0.14
C ASP A 15 4.61 -17.42 -0.89
N GLY A 16 4.88 -16.41 -1.73
CA GLY A 16 5.90 -16.46 -2.78
C GLY A 16 7.20 -15.74 -2.38
N ASN A 17 8.00 -15.39 -3.38
CA ASN A 17 9.27 -14.67 -3.22
C ASN A 17 9.29 -13.36 -4.02
N ARG A 18 10.35 -12.54 -3.87
CA ARG A 18 10.47 -11.25 -4.57
C ARG A 18 10.49 -11.35 -6.10
N THR A 19 10.82 -12.52 -6.66
CA THR A 19 10.85 -12.73 -8.13
C THR A 19 9.49 -13.16 -8.68
N ASP A 20 8.51 -13.39 -7.81
CA ASP A 20 7.18 -13.82 -8.19
C ASP A 20 6.40 -12.67 -8.84
N LYS A 21 5.65 -12.98 -9.91
CA LYS A 21 4.85 -11.96 -10.62
C LYS A 21 3.81 -11.34 -9.71
N ASN A 22 3.31 -12.12 -8.75
CA ASN A 22 2.37 -11.65 -7.74
C ASN A 22 3.00 -10.62 -6.79
N TYR A 23 4.27 -10.80 -6.39
CA TYR A 23 5.00 -9.80 -5.60
C TYR A 23 5.09 -8.47 -6.36
N MET A 24 5.59 -8.51 -7.60
CA MET A 24 5.74 -7.31 -8.43
C MET A 24 4.40 -6.59 -8.63
N ARG A 25 3.32 -7.35 -8.83
CA ARG A 25 1.97 -6.80 -8.96
C ARG A 25 1.50 -6.10 -7.67
N LEU A 26 1.71 -6.73 -6.51
CA LEU A 26 1.32 -6.18 -5.21
C LEU A 26 2.12 -4.90 -4.88
N GLU A 27 3.42 -4.93 -5.12
CA GLU A 27 4.32 -3.78 -4.96
C GLU A 27 3.91 -2.61 -5.87
N GLU A 28 3.61 -2.88 -7.15
CA GLU A 28 3.15 -1.87 -8.10
C GLU A 28 1.82 -1.26 -7.67
N LEU A 29 0.86 -2.09 -7.20
CA LEU A 29 -0.44 -1.62 -6.72
C LEU A 29 -0.31 -0.73 -5.48
N LEU A 30 0.55 -1.09 -4.53
CA LEU A 30 0.81 -0.30 -3.33
C LEU A 30 1.45 1.04 -3.68
N THR A 31 2.44 1.03 -4.59
CA THR A 31 3.11 2.24 -5.06
C THR A 31 2.13 3.17 -5.78
N LYS A 32 1.25 2.63 -6.64
CA LYS A 32 0.19 3.42 -7.28
C LYS A 32 -0.76 4.04 -6.26
N GLN A 33 -1.11 3.32 -5.19
CA GLN A 33 -1.94 3.90 -4.13
C GLN A 33 -1.22 4.98 -3.33
N LEU A 34 0.08 4.83 -3.05
CA LEU A 34 0.88 5.89 -2.41
C LEU A 34 0.88 7.16 -3.25
N LEU A 35 1.15 7.06 -4.55
CA LEU A 35 1.10 8.20 -5.48
C LEU A 35 -0.29 8.85 -5.52
N ALA A 36 -1.34 8.04 -5.56
CA ALA A 36 -2.72 8.55 -5.53
C ALA A 36 -3.04 9.27 -4.21
N LEU A 37 -2.56 8.76 -3.07
CA LEU A 37 -2.73 9.39 -1.76
C LEU A 37 -1.94 10.70 -1.67
N ASP A 38 -0.71 10.74 -2.18
CA ASP A 38 0.11 11.94 -2.22
C ASP A 38 -0.50 13.03 -3.11
N ALA A 39 -1.17 12.63 -4.20
CA ALA A 39 -1.92 13.52 -5.08
C ALA A 39 -3.20 14.09 -4.45
N VAL A 40 -3.69 13.53 -3.32
CA VAL A 40 -4.81 14.11 -2.58
C VAL A 40 -4.33 15.39 -1.89
N ASP A 41 -4.78 16.55 -2.41
CA ASP A 41 -4.64 17.83 -1.75
C ASP A 41 -5.72 17.98 -0.66
N PRO A 42 -5.35 18.08 0.64
CA PRO A 42 -6.31 18.26 1.71
C PRO A 42 -7.03 19.62 1.70
N GLN A 43 -6.61 20.59 0.89
CA GLN A 43 -7.17 21.96 0.83
C GLN A 43 -7.31 22.65 2.22
N GLY A 44 -6.50 22.24 3.20
CA GLY A 44 -6.54 22.74 4.57
C GLY A 44 -7.43 21.96 5.55
N ASP A 45 -8.12 20.89 5.11
CA ASP A 45 -8.87 20.01 6.01
C ASP A 45 -7.92 19.09 6.79
N GLU A 46 -7.82 19.33 8.10
CA GLU A 46 -7.02 18.54 9.03
C GLU A 46 -7.45 17.06 9.08
N ARG A 47 -8.74 16.76 8.88
CA ARG A 47 -9.24 15.37 8.82
C ARG A 47 -8.71 14.69 7.56
N CYS A 48 -8.73 15.38 6.43
CA CYS A 48 -8.17 14.87 5.17
C CYS A 48 -6.65 14.66 5.28
N LYS A 49 -5.92 15.58 5.93
CA LYS A 49 -4.48 15.40 6.21
C LYS A 49 -4.22 14.16 7.07
N ALA A 50 -4.96 13.99 8.15
CA ALA A 50 -4.82 12.85 9.05
C ALA A 50 -5.17 11.53 8.36
N ALA A 51 -6.27 11.49 7.61
CA ALA A 51 -6.71 10.32 6.85
C ALA A 51 -5.69 9.93 5.78
N ARG A 52 -5.16 10.91 5.02
CA ARG A 52 -4.09 10.67 4.05
C ARG A 52 -2.85 10.09 4.73
N LYS A 53 -2.41 10.69 5.84
CA LYS A 53 -1.23 10.21 6.59
C LYS A 53 -1.42 8.79 7.12
N GLN A 54 -2.61 8.46 7.61
CA GLN A 54 -2.95 7.10 8.04
C GLN A 54 -2.95 6.12 6.86
N ALA A 55 -3.54 6.49 5.73
CA ALA A 55 -3.56 5.64 4.53
C ALA A 55 -2.16 5.40 3.96
N VAL A 56 -1.31 6.44 3.92
CA VAL A 56 0.09 6.32 3.51
C VAL A 56 0.85 5.38 4.44
N LYS A 57 0.69 5.56 5.76
CA LYS A 57 1.33 4.69 6.75
C LYS A 57 0.87 3.23 6.62
N LEU A 58 -0.41 3.01 6.33
CA LEU A 58 -0.96 1.67 6.09
C LEU A 58 -0.33 1.05 4.84
N ALA A 59 -0.28 1.77 3.73
CA ALA A 59 0.34 1.28 2.49
C ALA A 59 1.83 0.94 2.67
N GLN A 60 2.57 1.79 3.38
CA GLN A 60 3.99 1.53 3.71
C GLN A 60 4.15 0.29 4.61
N ASN A 61 3.29 0.12 5.62
CA ASN A 61 3.32 -1.07 6.47
C ASN A 61 3.04 -2.35 5.67
N ILE A 62 2.12 -2.30 4.70
CA ILE A 62 1.82 -3.45 3.84
C ILE A 62 3.02 -3.77 2.93
N LEU A 63 3.66 -2.76 2.33
CA LEU A 63 4.89 -2.95 1.55
C LEU A 63 5.99 -3.59 2.39
N TYR A 64 6.24 -3.04 3.57
CA TYR A 64 7.24 -3.58 4.50
C TYR A 64 6.96 -5.04 4.87
N TYR A 65 5.70 -5.37 5.14
CA TYR A 65 5.32 -6.74 5.46
C TYR A 65 5.48 -7.69 4.27
N LEU A 66 5.11 -7.24 3.06
CA LEU A 66 5.32 -7.98 1.83
C LEU A 66 6.82 -8.25 1.63
N ASP A 67 7.66 -7.22 1.73
CA ASP A 67 9.11 -7.32 1.69
C ASP A 67 9.64 -8.35 2.69
N MET A 68 9.24 -8.24 3.96
CA MET A 68 9.65 -9.17 5.02
C MET A 68 9.25 -10.63 4.77
N LYS A 69 8.11 -10.89 4.12
CA LYS A 69 7.72 -12.27 3.77
C LYS A 69 8.56 -12.84 2.63
N THR A 70 9.14 -11.97 1.82
CA THR A 70 9.84 -12.34 0.58
C THR A 70 11.36 -12.26 0.66
N ASP A 71 11.87 -11.77 1.79
CA ASP A 71 13.28 -11.80 2.19
C ASP A 71 13.65 -13.21 2.69
#